data_AF-A0A528TX55-F1
#
_entry.id   AF-A0A528TX55-F1
#
_cell.length_a   1.000
_cell.length_b   1.000
_cell.length_c   1.000
_cell.angle_alpha   90.00
_cell.angle_beta   90.00
_cell.angle_gamma   90.00
#
_symmetry.space_group_name_H-M   'P 1'
#
loop_
_entity.id
_entity.type
_entity.pdbx_description
1 polymer ?
#
loop_
_entity_poly.entity_id
_entity_poly.type
_entity_poly.pdbx_seq_one_letter_code
_entity_poly.pdbx_strand_id
1 'polypeptide(L)' 'QAFAAQHGLKQVSVADLIAYRQRKETLVERVACSDIETPGGKAQVFTYTLPWDSMHHVAVVFGDIRDGEEVPVRLHS' A
#
# COMPACT_ATOMS: atom_id res chain seq x y z
N GLN A 1 20.26 -14.76 -21.75
CA GLN A 1 19.11 -15.57 -21.27
C GLN A 1 19.27 -17.07 -21.58
N ALA A 2 20.48 -17.65 -21.54
CA ALA A 2 20.71 -18.98 -22.14
C ALA A 2 20.57 -20.18 -21.17
N PHE A 3 20.98 -20.05 -19.92
CA PHE A 3 21.08 -21.21 -19.00
C PHE A 3 19.72 -21.70 -18.50
N ALA A 4 18.87 -20.79 -18.00
CA ALA A 4 17.58 -21.18 -17.41
C ALA A 4 16.64 -21.84 -18.44
N ALA A 5 16.60 -21.33 -19.67
CA ALA A 5 15.81 -21.90 -20.76
C ALA A 5 16.32 -23.30 -21.17
N GLN A 6 17.65 -23.49 -21.24
CA GLN A 6 18.25 -24.77 -21.60
C GLN A 6 18.01 -25.87 -20.56
N HIS A 7 17.86 -25.48 -19.29
CA HIS A 7 17.66 -26.41 -18.16
C HIS A 7 16.22 -26.46 -17.64
N GLY A 8 15.27 -25.81 -18.32
CA GLY A 8 13.86 -25.79 -17.91
C GLY A 8 13.60 -25.11 -16.56
N LEU A 9 14.50 -24.23 -16.13
CA LEU A 9 14.40 -23.55 -14.85
C LEU A 9 13.52 -22.30 -14.99
N LYS A 10 12.62 -22.10 -14.01
CA LYS A 10 11.82 -20.87 -13.94
C LYS A 10 12.72 -19.70 -13.57
N GLN A 11 12.69 -18.65 -14.37
CA GLN A 11 13.36 -17.39 -14.07
C GLN A 11 12.33 -16.38 -13.58
N VAL A 12 12.54 -15.85 -12.39
CA VAL A 12 11.69 -14.82 -11.78
C VAL A 12 12.59 -13.77 -11.14
N SER A 13 12.25 -12.49 -11.24
CA SER A 13 13.01 -11.42 -10.59
C SER A 13 12.51 -11.17 -9.16
N VAL A 14 13.36 -10.57 -8.32
CA VAL A 14 12.94 -10.09 -6.99
C VAL A 14 11.83 -9.06 -7.11
N ALA A 15 11.86 -8.20 -8.13
CA ALA A 15 10.79 -7.24 -8.40
C ALA A 15 9.46 -7.94 -8.71
N ASP A 16 9.47 -9.03 -9.50
CA ASP A 16 8.27 -9.81 -9.79
C ASP A 16 7.72 -10.47 -8.52
N LEU A 17 8.59 -10.97 -7.64
CA LEU A 17 8.18 -11.53 -6.35
C LEU A 17 7.57 -10.46 -5.44
N ILE A 18 8.17 -9.27 -5.35
CA ILE A 18 7.63 -8.15 -4.57
C ILE A 18 6.25 -7.75 -5.11
N ALA A 19 6.11 -7.56 -6.42
CA ALA A 19 4.84 -7.22 -7.05
C ALA A 19 3.79 -8.31 -6.87
N TYR A 20 4.18 -9.59 -6.97
CA TYR A 20 3.29 -10.72 -6.71
C TYR A 20 2.77 -10.70 -5.28
N ARG A 21 3.65 -10.53 -4.28
CA ARG A 21 3.26 -10.47 -2.86
C ARG A 21 2.36 -9.28 -2.57
N GLN A 22 2.68 -8.08 -3.06
CA GLN A 22 1.83 -6.89 -2.87
C GLN A 22 0.41 -7.06 -3.45
N ARG A 23 0.23 -7.84 -4.52
CA ARG A 23 -1.08 -8.09 -5.14
C ARG A 23 -1.87 -9.22 -4.47
N LYS A 24 -1.19 -10.18 -3.84
CA LYS A 24 -1.78 -11.42 -3.33
C LYS A 24 -1.94 -11.44 -1.81
N GLU A 25 -1.12 -10.68 -1.10
CA GLU A 25 -1.06 -10.67 0.36
C GLU A 25 -1.53 -9.31 0.87
N THR A 26 -2.37 -9.32 1.91
CA THR A 26 -2.63 -8.10 2.68
C THR A 26 -1.42 -7.85 3.58
N LEU A 27 -0.59 -6.90 3.18
CA LEU A 27 0.67 -6.61 3.87
C LEU A 27 0.53 -5.58 5.00
N VAL A 28 -0.63 -4.94 5.12
CA VAL A 28 -0.89 -3.85 6.06
C VAL A 28 -2.15 -4.11 6.88
N GLU A 29 -2.13 -3.68 8.14
CA GLU A 29 -3.27 -3.76 9.05
C GLU A 29 -3.67 -2.36 9.50
N ARG A 30 -4.97 -2.06 9.45
CA ARG A 30 -5.51 -0.80 9.99
C ARG A 30 -5.67 -0.91 11.50
N VAL A 31 -4.91 -0.11 12.24
CA VAL A 31 -4.87 -0.16 13.71
C VAL A 31 -5.66 0.94 14.40
N ALA A 32 -5.90 2.06 13.72
CA ALA A 32 -6.67 3.17 14.26
C ALA A 32 -7.39 3.96 13.18
N CYS A 33 -8.49 4.62 13.58
CA CYS A 33 -9.25 5.57 12.78
C CYS A 33 -9.68 6.73 13.69
N SER A 34 -9.54 7.97 13.23
CA SER A 34 -9.97 9.15 13.99
C SER A 34 -10.32 10.32 13.07
N ASP A 35 -11.30 11.12 13.46
CA ASP A 35 -11.64 12.36 12.76
C ASP A 35 -10.80 13.52 13.33
N ILE A 36 -10.25 14.34 12.45
CA ILE A 36 -9.44 15.52 12.81
C ILE A 36 -9.92 16.77 12.08
N GLU A 37 -9.67 17.93 12.68
CA GLU A 37 -9.80 19.22 12.01
C GLU A 37 -8.41 19.67 11.54
N THR A 38 -8.27 19.89 10.23
CA THR A 38 -7.06 20.43 9.62
C THR A 38 -7.32 21.82 9.06
N PRO A 39 -6.28 22.61 8.73
CA PRO A 39 -6.45 23.86 8.01
C PRO A 39 -7.19 23.71 6.66
N GLY A 40 -7.15 22.52 6.06
CA GLY A 40 -7.88 22.19 4.83
C GLY A 40 -9.32 21.72 5.05
N GLY A 41 -9.80 21.68 6.29
CA GLY A 41 -11.13 21.19 6.67
C GLY A 41 -11.09 19.88 7.45
N LYS A 42 -12.28 19.29 7.64
CA LYS A 42 -12.45 18.01 8.35
C LYS A 42 -11.86 16.87 7.53
N ALA A 43 -11.11 16.01 8.20
CA ALA A 43 -10.48 14.85 7.59
C ALA A 43 -10.62 13.63 8.50
N GLN A 44 -10.61 12.45 7.89
CA GLN A 44 -10.48 11.19 8.59
C GLN A 44 -9.07 10.66 8.43
N VAL A 45 -8.46 10.26 9.54
CA VAL A 45 -7.11 9.71 9.60
C VAL A 45 -7.19 8.22 9.85
N PHE A 46 -6.53 7.46 9.00
CA PHE A 46 -6.36 6.02 9.15
C PHE A 46 -4.90 5.69 9.39
N THR A 47 -4.63 4.91 10.44
CA THR A 47 -3.26 4.45 10.75
C THR A 47 -3.11 2.99 10.35
N TYR A 48 -2.06 2.70 9.61
CA TYR A 48 -1.69 1.37 9.14
C TYR A 48 -0.34 0.95 9.72
N THR A 49 -0.20 -0.33 10.03
CA THR A 49 1.07 -0.94 10.44
C THR A 49 1.39 -2.11 9.51
N LEU A 50 2.67 -2.45 9.42
CA LEU A 50 3.10 -3.70 8.83
C LEU A 50 3.45 -4.68 9.95
N PRO A 51 3.24 -6.00 9.79
CA PRO A 51 3.60 -6.99 10.80
C PRO A 51 5.12 -7.07 11.10
N TRP A 52 5.95 -6.57 10.18
CA TRP A 52 7.42 -6.66 10.24
C TRP A 52 8.11 -5.29 10.34
N ASP A 53 7.34 -4.21 10.50
CA ASP A 53 7.87 -2.85 10.65
C ASP A 53 7.18 -2.16 11.84
N SER A 54 7.94 -1.41 12.64
CA SER A 54 7.41 -0.60 13.73
C SER A 54 6.93 0.78 13.27
N MET A 55 7.14 1.13 12.00
CA MET A 55 6.68 2.36 11.40
C MET A 55 5.15 2.38 11.25
N HIS A 56 4.53 3.50 11.65
CA HIS A 56 3.12 3.74 11.41
C HIS A 56 2.94 4.58 10.14
N HIS A 57 2.21 4.02 9.18
CA HIS A 57 1.79 4.73 7.98
C HIS A 57 0.44 5.39 8.22
N VAL A 58 0.25 6.61 7.71
CA VAL A 58 -0.97 7.37 7.92
C VAL A 58 -1.57 7.75 6.57
N ALA A 59 -2.87 7.48 6.40
CA ALA A 59 -3.67 7.98 5.28
C ALA A 59 -4.65 9.02 5.80
N VAL A 60 -4.64 10.22 5.20
CA VAL A 60 -5.55 11.31 5.53
C VAL A 60 -6.56 11.45 4.38
N VAL A 61 -7.83 11.29 4.69
CA VAL A 61 -8.93 11.29 3.74
C VAL A 61 -9.84 12.49 4.00
N PHE A 62 -10.07 13.30 2.97
CA PHE A 62 -10.96 14.44 3.03
C PHE A 62 -12.28 14.10 2.33
N GLY A 63 -13.38 14.10 3.08
CA GLY A 63 -14.70 13.75 2.54
C GLY A 63 -14.87 12.25 2.29
N ASP A 64 -15.65 11.90 1.27
CA ASP A 64 -16.00 10.52 0.90
C ASP A 64 -15.27 10.11 -0.40
N ILE A 65 -14.60 8.95 -0.36
CA ILE A 65 -13.87 8.38 -1.50
C ILE A 65 -14.76 7.57 -2.47
N ARG A 66 -16.05 7.39 -2.16
CA ARG A 66 -17.06 6.73 -3.01
C ARG A 66 -16.61 5.34 -3.47
N ASP A 67 -16.52 5.11 -4.78
CA ASP A 67 -16.11 3.86 -5.43
C ASP A 67 -14.58 3.74 -5.60
N GLY A 68 -13.82 4.78 -5.24
CA GLY A 68 -12.37 4.80 -5.36
C GLY A 68 -11.84 5.15 -6.75
N GLU A 69 -12.70 5.49 -7.71
CA GLU A 69 -12.29 5.89 -9.07
C GLU A 69 -11.98 7.40 -9.14
N GLU A 70 -10.95 7.76 -9.90
CA GLU A 70 -10.49 9.14 -10.13
C GLU A 70 -10.27 9.97 -8.84
N VAL A 71 -9.89 9.30 -7.75
CA VAL A 71 -9.59 9.97 -6.47
C VAL A 71 -8.23 10.67 -6.54
N PRO A 72 -8.13 11.97 -6.20
CA PRO A 72 -6.84 12.64 -6.10
C PRO A 72 -5.99 12.04 -4.98
N VAL A 73 -4.87 11.41 -5.34
CA VAL A 73 -3.94 10.80 -4.38
C VAL A 73 -2.60 11.51 -4.41
N ARG A 74 -2.03 11.75 -3.23
CA ARG A 74 -0.65 12.16 -3.06
C ARG A 74 0.05 11.20 -2.10
N LEU A 75 1.11 10.55 -2.58
CA LEU A 75 2.03 9.80 -1.74
C LEU A 75 3.13 10.75 -1.22
N HIS A 76 3.36 10.73 0.08
CA HIS A 76 4.42 11.48 0.72
C HIS A 76 5.30 10.52 1.54
N SER A 77 6.62 10.62 1.39
CA SER A 77 7.64 9.78 2.02
C SER A 77 8.33 10.52 3.16
#